data_AF-A0A8D2L2P8-F1
#
_entry.id   AF-A0A8D2L2P8-F1
#
_cell.length_a   1.000
_cell.length_b   1.000
_cell.length_c   1.000
_cell.angle_alpha   90.00
_cell.angle_beta   90.00
_cell.angle_gamma   90.00
#
_symmetry.space_group_name_H-M   'P 1'
#
loop_
_entity.id
_entity.type
_entity.pdbx_description
1 polymer ?
#
loop_
_entity_poly.entity_id
_entity_poly.type
_entity_poly.pdbx_seq_one_letter_code
_entity_poly.pdbx_strand_id
1 'polypeptide(L)'
;MMTAAPNMEMMNEQEALQGVLDPDIVQEPVQAVKGRKRKNKASEPKKPAAKSAKSKGKQEKITDTFKVKRKVDRFNGVSEAELLTKTLPDILTFNLDIVIIGINPGLMAAYKGHHYPGPGNHFWKCLFLSGLSEEQLNHMDDHTLPHKYGIGFTNMVERTTPGSKDLSSKEFREGGRILVQKLQKYQPKIAVFNGKCIYDIFSKEVFGVKVKKLEFGLQPNKVPDTETLCYVMPSSSARCAQFPRAQDKVHYYIKLKELRDQLKGIALNTEVQEVRYTFDLQLAQEEAKKMAVKEEKYDPGYEAAYGGAYGEKMVMESEQCNFLSNGIGRVWGFFYFS
;
A
#
# COMPACT_ATOMS: atom_id res chain seq x y z
N MET A 1 -43.16 -60.54 -23.02
CA MET A 1 -43.20 -59.07 -22.85
C MET A 1 -42.26 -58.47 -23.89
N MET A 2 -42.79 -57.53 -24.67
CA MET A 2 -42.18 -56.56 -25.61
C MET A 2 -40.65 -56.35 -25.42
N THR A 3 -39.74 -56.18 -26.40
CA THR A 3 -39.77 -55.98 -27.86
C THR A 3 -38.30 -55.98 -28.38
N ALA A 4 -38.08 -56.55 -29.57
CA ALA A 4 -37.08 -56.26 -30.62
C ALA A 4 -35.55 -56.24 -30.37
N ALA A 5 -34.83 -56.99 -31.20
CA ALA A 5 -33.46 -56.77 -31.70
C ALA A 5 -33.55 -56.50 -33.24
N PRO A 6 -32.49 -56.32 -34.08
CA PRO A 6 -31.03 -56.16 -33.86
C PRO A 6 -30.32 -55.12 -34.81
N ASN A 7 -28.97 -55.00 -34.66
CA ASN A 7 -27.85 -54.68 -35.58
C ASN A 7 -28.05 -54.14 -37.02
N MET A 8 -27.18 -53.18 -37.43
CA MET A 8 -26.07 -53.31 -38.44
C MET A 8 -25.55 -51.90 -38.85
N GLU A 9 -24.28 -51.59 -38.64
CA GLU A 9 -23.14 -51.62 -39.59
C GLU A 9 -22.93 -50.35 -40.46
N MET A 10 -21.77 -49.73 -40.22
CA MET A 10 -20.77 -49.18 -41.16
C MET A 10 -21.20 -48.90 -42.61
N MET A 11 -21.00 -47.65 -43.05
CA MET A 11 -20.31 -47.41 -44.32
C MET A 11 -19.73 -46.00 -44.41
N ASN A 12 -18.56 -45.98 -45.05
CA ASN A 12 -17.63 -44.89 -45.33
C ASN A 12 -17.83 -44.39 -46.79
N GLU A 13 -17.03 -43.40 -47.18
CA GLU A 13 -16.72 -42.89 -48.53
C GLU A 13 -17.53 -41.65 -49.01
N GLN A 14 -16.89 -40.49 -49.26
CA GLN A 14 -16.07 -40.09 -50.44
C GLN A 14 -16.94 -39.99 -51.70
N GLU A 15 -17.02 -38.91 -52.49
CA GLU A 15 -15.99 -38.09 -53.18
C GLU A 15 -16.70 -36.84 -53.81
N ALA A 16 -16.09 -35.64 -53.86
CA ALA A 16 -15.35 -35.03 -55.01
C ALA A 16 -16.30 -34.39 -56.07
N LEU A 17 -16.07 -33.30 -56.82
CA LEU A 17 -15.00 -32.41 -57.31
C LEU A 17 -15.70 -31.09 -57.77
N GLN A 18 -15.12 -29.96 -58.20
CA GLN A 18 -13.84 -29.52 -58.81
C GLN A 18 -13.86 -27.97 -58.73
N GLY A 19 -12.78 -27.26 -58.40
CA GLY A 19 -11.69 -26.86 -59.32
C GLY A 19 -11.85 -25.36 -59.68
N VAL A 20 -10.87 -24.52 -60.00
CA VAL A 20 -9.41 -24.53 -60.27
C VAL A 20 -9.03 -23.02 -60.24
N LEU A 21 -7.90 -22.53 -59.70
CA LEU A 21 -6.68 -22.14 -60.43
C LEU A 21 -5.79 -21.27 -59.51
N ASP A 22 -4.58 -21.76 -59.24
CA ASP A 22 -3.32 -20.99 -59.25
C ASP A 22 -2.69 -21.23 -60.65
N PRO A 23 -1.67 -20.49 -61.17
CA PRO A 23 -0.59 -19.85 -60.41
C PRO A 23 0.02 -18.53 -60.99
N ASP A 24 1.01 -18.01 -60.25
CA ASP A 24 2.35 -17.63 -60.72
C ASP A 24 2.78 -16.17 -61.06
N ILE A 25 4.02 -15.91 -60.62
CA ILE A 25 5.07 -14.98 -61.11
C ILE A 25 5.29 -13.63 -60.37
N VAL A 26 6.29 -13.70 -59.48
CA VAL A 26 7.54 -12.89 -59.41
C VAL A 26 7.50 -11.44 -59.94
N GLN A 27 7.84 -10.48 -59.07
CA GLN A 27 8.92 -9.49 -59.28
C GLN A 27 9.07 -8.54 -58.08
N GLU A 28 10.20 -8.65 -57.37
CA GLU A 28 10.92 -7.47 -56.87
C GLU A 28 11.40 -6.67 -58.11
N PRO A 29 11.57 -5.33 -58.05
CA PRO A 29 12.90 -4.87 -57.63
C PRO A 29 13.05 -3.42 -57.05
N VAL A 30 14.26 -3.22 -56.52
CA VAL A 30 15.10 -2.00 -56.40
C VAL A 30 14.86 -0.95 -55.30
N GLN A 31 15.69 -1.07 -54.28
CA GLN A 31 16.57 -0.05 -53.67
C GLN A 31 16.54 1.40 -54.21
N ALA A 32 16.54 2.36 -53.29
CA ALA A 32 17.32 3.59 -53.46
C ALA A 32 17.99 3.99 -52.14
N VAL A 33 19.27 3.64 -52.05
CA VAL A 33 20.25 4.15 -51.08
C VAL A 33 20.68 5.56 -51.51
N LYS A 34 20.53 6.55 -50.62
CA LYS A 34 21.49 7.68 -50.43
C LYS A 34 21.33 8.15 -48.97
N GLY A 35 22.30 8.11 -48.07
CA GLY A 35 23.75 8.14 -48.22
C GLY A 35 24.29 9.49 -47.76
N ARG A 36 24.85 9.52 -46.54
CA ARG A 36 25.90 10.45 -46.03
C ARG A 36 25.46 11.92 -45.85
N LYS A 37 25.96 12.72 -44.90
CA LYS A 37 27.13 12.63 -44.01
C LYS A 37 26.96 13.70 -42.91
N ARG A 38 27.39 13.36 -41.69
CA ARG A 38 27.77 14.32 -40.63
C ARG A 38 28.74 15.39 -41.18
N LYS A 39 28.56 16.64 -40.76
CA LYS A 39 29.67 17.61 -40.65
C LYS A 39 29.59 18.32 -39.31
N ASN A 40 30.54 17.97 -38.45
CA ASN A 40 30.98 18.81 -37.34
C ASN A 40 31.54 20.12 -37.89
N LYS A 41 31.27 21.23 -37.20
CA LYS A 41 32.27 22.32 -37.13
C LYS A 41 32.16 23.04 -35.79
N ALA A 42 33.22 22.85 -35.02
CA ALA A 42 33.56 23.62 -33.85
C ALA A 42 33.84 25.09 -34.23
N SER A 43 33.54 26.00 -33.32
CA SER A 43 34.18 27.31 -33.27
C SER A 43 34.35 27.72 -31.80
N GLU A 44 35.59 27.65 -31.35
CA GLU A 44 36.11 28.24 -30.11
C GLU A 44 36.56 29.70 -30.38
N PRO A 45 36.99 30.49 -29.37
CA PRO A 45 36.42 31.79 -29.07
C PRO A 45 37.29 32.99 -29.52
N LYS A 46 36.68 34.16 -29.68
CA LYS A 46 37.39 35.45 -29.83
C LYS A 46 37.41 36.22 -28.51
N LYS A 47 38.61 36.61 -28.08
CA LYS A 47 38.94 37.54 -26.98
C LYS A 47 39.09 38.99 -27.51
N PRO A 48 39.21 40.03 -26.64
CA PRO A 48 38.31 41.18 -26.63
C PRO A 48 38.92 42.46 -27.24
N ALA A 49 38.05 43.42 -27.58
CA ALA A 49 38.42 44.81 -27.83
C ALA A 49 38.00 45.68 -26.64
N ALA A 50 38.97 46.40 -26.08
CA ALA A 50 38.81 47.35 -25.00
C ALA A 50 38.09 48.62 -25.45
N LYS A 51 37.11 49.09 -24.66
CA LYS A 51 36.76 50.51 -24.52
C LYS A 51 36.38 50.81 -23.08
N SER A 52 37.12 51.75 -22.51
CA SER A 52 36.95 52.45 -21.24
C SER A 52 35.70 53.33 -21.22
N ALA A 53 34.97 53.36 -20.10
CA ALA A 53 34.74 54.57 -19.27
C ALA A 53 33.53 54.46 -18.31
N LYS A 54 33.80 54.86 -17.06
CA LYS A 54 32.92 55.53 -16.07
C LYS A 54 31.81 54.74 -15.34
N SER A 55 32.21 54.27 -14.16
CA SER A 55 31.62 54.56 -12.83
C SER A 55 30.12 54.91 -12.72
N LYS A 56 29.38 54.10 -11.97
CA LYS A 56 28.48 54.57 -10.91
C LYS A 56 28.28 53.43 -9.90
N GLY A 57 28.69 53.70 -8.66
CA GLY A 57 28.60 52.74 -7.57
C GLY A 57 27.16 52.41 -7.20
N LYS A 58 26.93 51.14 -6.85
CA LYS A 58 25.80 50.74 -6.02
C LYS A 58 26.31 49.72 -5.02
N GLN A 59 26.13 50.07 -3.77
CA GLN A 59 26.56 49.37 -2.57
C GLN A 59 25.71 48.10 -2.44
N GLU A 60 26.27 46.94 -2.80
CA GLU A 60 25.62 45.66 -2.52
C GLU A 60 25.83 45.32 -1.04
N LYS A 61 24.75 45.46 -0.25
CA LYS A 61 24.67 44.90 1.08
C LYS A 61 24.71 43.37 0.95
N ILE A 62 25.87 42.79 1.20
CA ILE A 62 26.02 41.36 1.48
C ILE A 62 25.39 41.10 2.85
N THR A 63 24.10 40.75 2.85
CA THR A 63 23.50 39.95 3.92
C THR A 63 22.70 38.84 3.27
N ASP A 64 23.40 38.01 2.48
CA ASP A 64 22.89 36.72 2.08
C ASP A 64 23.14 35.77 3.26
N THR A 65 22.26 35.87 4.25
CA THR A 65 22.21 34.92 5.36
C THR A 65 21.76 33.60 4.77
N PHE A 66 22.72 32.78 4.33
CA PHE A 66 22.50 31.38 4.01
C PHE A 66 21.82 30.73 5.21
N LYS A 67 20.48 30.62 5.15
CA LYS A 67 19.70 29.81 6.08
C LYS A 67 20.06 28.37 5.76
N VAL A 68 21.15 27.87 6.35
CA VAL A 68 21.43 26.45 6.45
C VAL A 68 20.24 25.87 7.20
N LYS A 69 19.29 25.27 6.46
CA LYS A 69 18.22 24.48 7.08
C LYS A 69 18.92 23.39 7.86
N ARG A 70 18.90 23.48 9.20
CA ARG A 70 19.37 22.40 10.06
C ARG A 70 18.66 21.14 9.59
N LYS A 71 19.43 20.10 9.24
CA LYS A 71 18.85 18.79 8.92
C LYS A 71 18.06 18.38 10.15
N VAL A 72 16.74 18.24 9.99
CA VAL A 72 15.87 17.77 11.07
C VAL A 72 16.28 16.33 11.35
N ASP A 73 16.74 16.07 12.56
CA ASP A 73 17.04 14.71 12.99
C ASP A 73 15.73 13.96 13.22
N ARG A 74 15.39 13.08 12.27
CA ARG A 74 14.16 12.27 12.33
C ARG A 74 14.38 10.91 12.97
N PHE A 75 15.63 10.52 13.24
CA PHE A 75 16.01 9.15 13.58
C PHE A 75 17.03 9.10 14.72
N ASN A 76 17.01 10.10 15.63
CA ASN A 76 17.83 10.16 16.84
C ASN A 76 19.33 9.88 16.57
N GLY A 77 19.89 10.56 15.56
CA GLY A 77 21.29 10.46 15.17
C GLY A 77 21.61 9.35 14.16
N VAL A 78 20.67 8.45 13.86
CA VAL A 78 20.86 7.40 12.84
C VAL A 78 20.77 7.99 11.44
N SER A 79 21.77 7.71 10.60
CA SER A 79 21.81 8.23 9.23
C SER A 79 20.82 7.51 8.30
N GLU A 80 20.28 8.22 7.31
CA GLU A 80 19.42 7.57 6.29
C GLU A 80 20.17 6.46 5.53
N ALA A 81 21.47 6.64 5.28
CA ALA A 81 22.29 5.63 4.60
C ALA A 81 22.35 4.31 5.40
N GLU A 82 22.46 4.37 6.72
CA GLU A 82 22.39 3.18 7.57
C GLU A 82 21.02 2.51 7.46
N LEU A 83 19.93 3.28 7.52
CA LEU A 83 18.56 2.74 7.43
C LEU A 83 18.26 2.04 6.11
N LEU A 84 18.85 2.49 5.00
CA LEU A 84 18.71 1.84 3.70
C LEU A 84 19.33 0.44 3.65
N THR A 85 20.25 0.13 4.56
CA THR A 85 20.85 -1.22 4.69
C THR A 85 20.05 -2.15 5.60
N LYS A 86 19.13 -1.60 6.41
CA LYS A 86 18.27 -2.40 7.30
C LYS A 86 17.12 -3.02 6.52
N THR A 87 16.67 -4.18 6.98
CA THR A 87 15.44 -4.84 6.54
C THR A 87 14.44 -4.88 7.70
N LEU A 88 13.19 -5.23 7.40
CA LEU A 88 12.15 -5.43 8.40
C LEU A 88 11.76 -6.92 8.39
N PRO A 89 11.94 -7.65 9.50
CA PRO A 89 11.53 -9.04 9.58
C PRO A 89 10.04 -9.23 9.30
N ASP A 90 9.73 -10.28 8.56
CA ASP A 90 8.35 -10.74 8.39
C ASP A 90 7.81 -11.29 9.72
N ILE A 91 6.49 -11.14 9.91
CA ILE A 91 5.75 -11.75 11.01
C ILE A 91 4.76 -12.74 10.38
N LEU A 92 5.22 -13.97 10.16
CA LEU A 92 4.45 -15.02 9.49
C LEU A 92 4.44 -16.30 10.33
N THR A 93 3.24 -16.83 10.56
CA THR A 93 2.99 -18.13 11.18
C THR A 93 1.98 -18.90 10.33
N PHE A 94 1.86 -20.21 10.57
CA PHE A 94 0.80 -21.01 9.95
C PHE A 94 -0.57 -20.66 10.56
N ASN A 95 -1.65 -20.99 9.84
CA ASN A 95 -3.04 -20.81 10.29
C ASN A 95 -3.48 -19.36 10.51
N LEU A 96 -2.84 -18.41 9.83
CA LEU A 96 -3.27 -17.01 9.84
C LEU A 96 -4.58 -16.81 9.07
N ASP A 97 -5.45 -15.95 9.59
CA ASP A 97 -6.64 -15.52 8.86
C ASP A 97 -6.23 -14.50 7.77
N ILE A 98 -5.34 -13.58 8.10
CA ILE A 98 -4.93 -12.47 7.22
C ILE A 98 -3.41 -12.34 7.22
N VAL A 99 -2.83 -12.10 6.05
CA VAL A 99 -1.46 -11.56 5.94
C VAL A 99 -1.52 -10.22 5.21
N ILE A 100 -1.07 -9.16 5.88
CA ILE A 100 -0.92 -7.83 5.31
C ILE A 100 0.39 -7.76 4.53
N ILE A 101 0.28 -7.50 3.23
CA ILE A 101 1.39 -7.42 2.30
C ILE A 101 1.63 -5.95 1.96
N GLY A 102 2.69 -5.38 2.53
CA GLY A 102 3.17 -4.05 2.19
C GLY A 102 3.99 -4.02 0.91
N ILE A 103 4.36 -2.82 0.47
CA ILE A 103 5.24 -2.66 -0.70
C ILE A 103 6.67 -3.04 -0.31
N ASN A 104 7.23 -2.28 0.62
CA ASN A 104 8.55 -2.45 1.19
C ASN A 104 8.65 -1.62 2.47
N PRO A 105 9.65 -1.88 3.33
CA PRO A 105 9.82 -1.09 4.54
C PRO A 105 10.14 0.37 4.22
N GLY A 106 9.43 1.29 4.87
CA GLY A 106 9.80 2.70 4.91
C GLY A 106 10.93 2.96 5.91
N LEU A 107 11.60 4.10 5.81
CA LEU A 107 12.70 4.46 6.73
C LEU A 107 12.32 4.35 8.22
N MET A 108 11.12 4.79 8.61
CA MET A 108 10.68 4.68 10.01
C MET A 108 10.45 3.24 10.45
N ALA A 109 9.96 2.38 9.54
CA ALA A 109 9.78 0.95 9.81
C ALA A 109 11.13 0.26 10.00
N ALA A 110 12.10 0.56 9.13
CA ALA A 110 13.46 0.06 9.25
C ALA A 110 14.21 0.60 10.49
N TYR A 111 13.93 1.85 10.88
CA TYR A 111 14.49 2.45 12.10
C TYR A 111 13.93 1.81 13.36
N LYS A 112 12.60 1.62 13.44
CA LYS A 112 11.93 1.06 14.60
C LYS A 112 12.00 -0.47 14.68
N GLY A 113 12.17 -1.16 13.56
CA GLY A 113 12.09 -2.62 13.49
C GLY A 113 10.67 -3.16 13.60
N HIS A 114 9.65 -2.32 13.37
CA HIS A 114 8.24 -2.68 13.50
C HIS A 114 7.43 -2.27 12.26
N HIS A 115 6.28 -2.92 12.08
CA HIS A 115 5.39 -2.70 10.94
C HIS A 115 4.54 -1.44 11.09
N TYR A 116 4.50 -0.64 10.01
CA TYR A 116 3.68 0.58 9.88
C TYR A 116 3.79 1.63 11.00
N PRO A 117 4.99 2.01 11.49
CA PRO A 117 5.13 3.01 12.54
C PRO A 117 4.88 4.44 12.06
N GLY A 118 4.46 5.26 13.03
CA GLY A 118 4.44 6.71 12.94
C GLY A 118 3.15 7.31 12.35
N PRO A 119 2.99 8.64 12.48
CA PRO A 119 1.77 9.36 12.08
C PRO A 119 1.54 9.36 10.56
N GLY A 120 2.59 9.11 9.76
CA GLY A 120 2.50 9.04 8.29
C GLY A 120 1.86 7.76 7.74
N ASN A 121 1.25 6.92 8.59
CA ASN A 121 0.61 5.68 8.19
C ASN A 121 -0.74 5.48 8.90
N HIS A 122 -1.78 5.14 8.13
CA HIS A 122 -3.14 4.96 8.66
C HIS A 122 -3.43 3.52 9.11
N PHE A 123 -2.50 2.56 8.95
CA PHE A 123 -2.78 1.13 9.17
C PHE A 123 -3.40 0.86 10.54
N TRP A 124 -2.71 1.24 11.63
CA TRP A 124 -3.14 1.00 13.00
C TRP A 124 -4.46 1.70 13.34
N LYS A 125 -4.67 2.91 12.80
CA LYS A 125 -5.93 3.66 12.97
C LYS A 125 -7.08 2.99 12.23
N CYS A 126 -6.87 2.53 10.99
CA CYS A 126 -7.88 1.79 10.23
C CYS A 126 -8.18 0.41 10.83
N LEU A 127 -7.18 -0.27 11.40
CA LEU A 127 -7.36 -1.55 12.08
C LEU A 127 -8.34 -1.42 13.25
N PHE A 128 -8.17 -0.38 14.07
CA PHE A 128 -9.07 -0.08 15.18
C PHE A 128 -10.45 0.40 14.71
N LEU A 129 -10.51 1.41 13.83
CA LEU A 129 -11.78 1.99 13.39
C LEU A 129 -12.68 1.01 12.63
N SER A 130 -12.11 -0.05 12.04
CA SER A 130 -12.87 -1.12 11.38
C SER A 130 -13.36 -2.22 12.33
N GLY A 131 -12.91 -2.21 13.59
CA GLY A 131 -13.17 -3.29 14.55
C GLY A 131 -12.41 -4.58 14.25
N LEU A 132 -11.33 -4.53 13.44
CA LEU A 132 -10.40 -5.67 13.32
C LEU A 132 -9.55 -5.84 14.58
N SER A 133 -9.29 -4.75 15.30
CA SER A 133 -8.79 -4.76 16.68
C SER A 133 -9.82 -4.16 17.63
N GLU A 134 -9.87 -4.71 18.85
CA GLU A 134 -10.78 -4.26 19.92
C GLU A 134 -10.36 -2.91 20.53
N GLU A 135 -9.06 -2.59 20.45
CA GLU A 135 -8.46 -1.39 21.00
C GLU A 135 -7.54 -0.71 19.97
N GLN A 136 -7.18 0.55 20.23
CA GLN A 136 -6.24 1.30 19.40
C GLN A 136 -4.81 0.82 19.67
N LEU A 137 -4.34 -0.09 18.84
CA LEU A 137 -2.96 -0.60 18.84
C LEU A 137 -2.01 0.36 18.13
N ASN A 138 -0.71 0.08 18.26
CA ASN A 138 0.37 0.76 17.55
C ASN A 138 1.43 -0.24 17.07
N HIS A 139 2.49 0.27 16.42
CA HIS A 139 3.55 -0.55 15.83
C HIS A 139 4.26 -1.49 16.81
N MET A 140 4.33 -1.17 18.10
CA MET A 140 4.95 -2.03 19.12
C MET A 140 4.14 -3.32 19.37
N ASP A 141 2.88 -3.34 18.93
CA ASP A 141 1.96 -4.47 19.15
C ASP A 141 2.00 -5.51 18.01
N ASP A 142 2.77 -5.26 16.93
CA ASP A 142 2.77 -6.08 15.71
C ASP A 142 3.06 -7.57 15.93
N HIS A 143 3.96 -7.91 16.86
CA HIS A 143 4.25 -9.30 17.22
C HIS A 143 3.10 -10.03 17.92
N THR A 144 2.13 -9.31 18.50
CA THR A 144 0.97 -9.91 19.18
C THR A 144 -0.14 -10.30 18.20
N LEU A 145 -0.17 -9.68 17.01
CA LEU A 145 -1.25 -9.81 16.04
C LEU A 145 -1.48 -11.24 15.51
N PRO A 146 -0.44 -12.06 15.24
CA PRO A 146 -0.64 -13.45 14.83
C PRO A 146 -1.46 -14.24 15.82
N HIS A 147 -1.19 -14.06 17.13
CA HIS A 147 -1.82 -14.84 18.19
C HIS A 147 -3.18 -14.26 18.61
N LYS A 148 -3.28 -12.94 18.76
CA LYS A 148 -4.50 -12.28 19.26
C LYS A 148 -5.56 -12.09 18.16
N TYR A 149 -5.14 -11.82 16.93
CA TYR A 149 -6.04 -11.43 15.83
C TYR A 149 -5.95 -12.32 14.59
N GLY A 150 -4.98 -13.24 14.51
CA GLY A 150 -4.75 -14.06 13.32
C GLY A 150 -4.20 -13.25 12.13
N ILE A 151 -3.48 -12.16 12.41
CA ILE A 151 -2.95 -11.23 11.40
C ILE A 151 -1.43 -11.30 11.37
N GLY A 152 -0.84 -11.55 10.20
CA GLY A 152 0.61 -11.49 9.96
C GLY A 152 1.01 -10.38 8.99
N PHE A 153 2.32 -10.22 8.82
CA PHE A 153 2.91 -9.15 8.02
C PHE A 153 4.06 -9.65 7.14
N THR A 154 4.08 -9.15 5.91
CA THR A 154 5.23 -9.26 5.01
C THR A 154 5.23 -8.10 4.01
N ASN A 155 6.24 -8.04 3.15
CA ASN A 155 6.33 -7.07 2.06
C ASN A 155 6.63 -7.76 0.73
N MET A 156 6.20 -7.13 -0.36
CA MET A 156 6.57 -7.53 -1.72
C MET A 156 8.08 -7.45 -1.93
N VAL A 157 8.72 -6.37 -1.49
CA VAL A 157 10.16 -6.14 -1.61
C VAL A 157 10.76 -5.93 -0.22
N GLU A 158 11.87 -6.60 0.06
CA GLU A 158 12.55 -6.58 1.37
C GLU A 158 13.34 -5.28 1.60
N ARG A 159 13.93 -4.70 0.53
CA ARG A 159 14.81 -3.53 0.64
C ARG A 159 14.06 -2.30 1.13
N THR A 160 14.63 -1.66 2.16
CA THR A 160 14.13 -0.39 2.70
C THR A 160 14.35 0.76 1.72
N THR A 161 13.32 1.59 1.51
CA THR A 161 13.43 2.84 0.76
C THR A 161 12.57 3.96 1.38
N PRO A 162 12.84 5.25 1.06
CA PRO A 162 11.95 6.34 1.45
C PRO A 162 10.55 6.22 0.85
N GLY A 163 10.45 5.71 -0.38
CA GLY A 163 9.17 5.42 -1.03
C GLY A 163 9.24 4.37 -2.12
N SER A 164 8.06 3.90 -2.54
CA SER A 164 7.93 2.84 -3.55
C SER A 164 8.43 3.20 -4.94
N LYS A 165 8.62 4.50 -5.22
CA LYS A 165 9.16 5.00 -6.50
C LYS A 165 10.65 4.66 -6.69
N ASP A 166 11.35 4.34 -5.60
CA ASP A 166 12.78 4.03 -5.61
C ASP A 166 13.06 2.52 -5.85
N LEU A 167 12.01 1.76 -6.15
CA LEU A 167 12.08 0.33 -6.45
C LEU A 167 12.04 0.09 -7.95
N SER A 168 12.93 -0.76 -8.43
CA SER A 168 12.98 -1.17 -9.83
C SER A 168 11.93 -2.23 -10.16
N SER A 169 11.52 -2.31 -11.43
CA SER A 169 10.65 -3.40 -11.89
C SER A 169 11.27 -4.78 -11.64
N LYS A 170 12.60 -4.93 -11.72
CA LYS A 170 13.27 -6.20 -11.43
C LYS A 170 13.07 -6.64 -9.97
N GLU A 171 13.18 -5.71 -9.02
CA GLU A 171 12.96 -5.98 -7.60
C GLU A 171 11.52 -6.42 -7.33
N PHE A 172 10.54 -5.78 -7.97
CA PHE A 172 9.15 -6.21 -7.81
C PHE A 172 8.88 -7.61 -8.37
N ARG A 173 9.50 -7.97 -9.50
CA ARG A 173 9.33 -9.31 -10.09
C ARG A 173 9.92 -10.40 -9.20
N GLU A 174 11.14 -10.16 -8.72
CA GLU A 174 11.78 -11.10 -7.79
C GLU A 174 11.02 -11.18 -6.47
N GLY A 175 10.59 -10.04 -5.95
CA GLY A 175 9.73 -9.93 -4.78
C GLY A 175 8.43 -10.72 -4.91
N GLY A 176 7.77 -10.63 -6.08
CA GLY A 176 6.55 -11.38 -6.38
C GLY A 176 6.77 -12.89 -6.32
N ARG A 177 7.87 -13.38 -6.90
CA ARG A 177 8.25 -14.81 -6.85
C ARG A 177 8.46 -15.30 -5.43
N ILE A 178 9.22 -14.54 -4.62
CA ILE A 178 9.48 -14.86 -3.20
C ILE A 178 8.18 -14.81 -2.40
N LEU A 179 7.33 -13.81 -2.64
CA LEU A 179 6.05 -13.65 -1.96
C LEU A 179 5.12 -14.85 -2.21
N VAL A 180 5.01 -15.32 -3.46
CA VAL A 180 4.22 -16.53 -3.77
C VAL A 180 4.73 -17.72 -2.97
N GLN A 181 6.04 -17.94 -2.90
CA GLN A 181 6.61 -19.04 -2.11
C GLN A 181 6.26 -18.94 -0.62
N LYS A 182 6.29 -17.73 -0.05
CA LYS A 182 5.85 -17.51 1.34
C LYS A 182 4.37 -17.82 1.51
N LEU A 183 3.51 -17.35 0.60
CA LEU A 183 2.07 -17.57 0.68
C LEU A 183 1.71 -19.05 0.48
N GLN A 184 2.40 -19.78 -0.40
CA GLN A 184 2.27 -21.23 -0.58
C GLN A 184 2.71 -22.02 0.66
N LYS A 185 3.71 -21.52 1.39
CA LYS A 185 4.16 -22.12 2.64
C LYS A 185 3.18 -21.88 3.78
N TYR A 186 2.82 -20.62 4.06
CA TYR A 186 2.06 -20.25 5.25
C TYR A 186 0.54 -20.34 5.07
N GLN A 187 0.07 -20.30 3.82
CA GLN A 187 -1.34 -20.47 3.40
C GLN A 187 -2.34 -19.72 4.29
N PRO A 188 -2.22 -18.38 4.43
CA PRO A 188 -3.21 -17.62 5.16
C PRO A 188 -4.56 -17.70 4.43
N LYS A 189 -5.69 -17.50 5.13
CA LYS A 189 -6.99 -17.47 4.44
C LYS A 189 -7.07 -16.32 3.42
N ILE A 190 -6.49 -15.16 3.76
CA ILE A 190 -6.53 -13.96 2.93
C ILE A 190 -5.13 -13.30 2.83
N ALA A 191 -4.63 -13.16 1.61
CA ALA A 191 -3.49 -12.33 1.26
C ALA A 191 -3.98 -10.91 0.94
N VAL A 192 -3.66 -9.95 1.80
CA VAL A 192 -4.16 -8.58 1.74
C VAL A 192 -3.09 -7.64 1.20
N PHE A 193 -3.26 -7.17 -0.03
CA PHE A 193 -2.36 -6.24 -0.68
C PHE A 193 -2.65 -4.81 -0.24
N ASN A 194 -1.75 -4.25 0.59
CA ASN A 194 -1.82 -2.88 1.09
C ASN A 194 -1.32 -1.88 0.03
N GLY A 195 -2.06 -1.78 -1.07
CA GLY A 195 -1.80 -0.88 -2.17
C GLY A 195 -2.07 -1.54 -3.52
N LYS A 196 -2.82 -0.82 -4.36
CA LYS A 196 -3.16 -1.25 -5.73
C LYS A 196 -1.92 -1.61 -6.57
N CYS A 197 -0.86 -0.82 -6.47
CA CYS A 197 0.35 -0.95 -7.29
C CYS A 197 1.07 -2.30 -7.13
N ILE A 198 1.08 -2.89 -5.93
CA ILE A 198 1.75 -4.17 -5.71
C ILE A 198 0.90 -5.34 -6.21
N TYR A 199 -0.43 -5.23 -6.14
CA TYR A 199 -1.30 -6.24 -6.72
C TYR A 199 -1.27 -6.22 -8.24
N ASP A 200 -1.21 -5.04 -8.88
CA ASP A 200 -1.06 -4.94 -10.35
C ASP A 200 0.21 -5.69 -10.83
N ILE A 201 1.31 -5.55 -10.10
CA ILE A 201 2.56 -6.25 -10.43
C ILE A 201 2.45 -7.74 -10.12
N PHE A 202 1.95 -8.09 -8.93
CA PHE A 202 1.73 -9.48 -8.53
C PHE A 202 0.85 -10.23 -9.55
N SER A 203 -0.27 -9.64 -9.94
CA SER A 203 -1.22 -10.23 -10.89
C SER A 203 -0.57 -10.48 -12.26
N LYS A 204 0.23 -9.52 -12.74
CA LYS A 204 0.94 -9.68 -14.00
C LYS A 204 2.00 -10.79 -13.94
N GLU A 205 2.79 -10.84 -12.87
CA GLU A 205 3.92 -11.77 -12.75
C GLU A 205 3.47 -13.18 -12.38
N VAL A 206 2.43 -13.32 -11.55
CA VAL A 206 1.99 -14.60 -10.99
C VAL A 206 0.88 -15.22 -11.83
N PHE A 207 -0.08 -14.41 -12.31
CA PHE A 207 -1.20 -14.91 -13.10
C PHE A 207 -1.03 -14.69 -14.60
N GLY A 208 0.00 -13.94 -15.03
CA GLY A 208 0.13 -13.54 -16.43
C GLY A 208 -0.95 -12.54 -16.89
N VAL A 209 -1.75 -12.00 -15.96
CA VAL A 209 -2.91 -11.15 -16.25
C VAL A 209 -2.56 -9.69 -16.02
N LYS A 210 -2.65 -8.87 -17.06
CA LYS A 210 -2.66 -7.41 -16.90
C LYS A 210 -4.08 -6.95 -16.62
N VAL A 211 -4.37 -6.58 -15.37
CA VAL A 211 -5.70 -6.11 -14.97
C VAL A 211 -5.96 -4.74 -15.61
N LYS A 212 -6.90 -4.66 -16.56
CA LYS A 212 -7.23 -3.40 -17.27
C LYS A 212 -7.89 -2.37 -16.35
N LYS A 213 -8.79 -2.83 -15.48
CA LYS A 213 -9.48 -2.00 -14.48
C LYS A 213 -9.48 -2.74 -13.16
N LEU A 214 -8.41 -2.58 -12.40
CA LEU A 214 -8.29 -3.19 -11.08
C LEU A 214 -9.18 -2.44 -10.08
N GLU A 215 -10.08 -3.17 -9.44
CA GLU A 215 -10.97 -2.70 -8.38
C GLU A 215 -10.44 -3.15 -7.01
N PHE A 216 -10.75 -2.40 -5.97
CA PHE A 216 -10.40 -2.78 -4.60
C PHE A 216 -11.34 -3.89 -4.10
N GLY A 217 -10.94 -4.55 -3.01
CA GLY A 217 -11.69 -5.65 -2.42
C GLY A 217 -11.19 -7.02 -2.87
N LEU A 218 -12.08 -8.02 -2.75
CA LEU A 218 -11.79 -9.40 -3.11
C LEU A 218 -11.53 -9.53 -4.62
N GLN A 219 -10.48 -10.27 -4.95
CA GLN A 219 -10.07 -10.52 -6.33
C GLN A 219 -10.50 -11.92 -6.78
N PRO A 220 -10.74 -12.12 -8.09
CA PRO A 220 -11.23 -13.41 -8.61
C PRO A 220 -10.17 -14.53 -8.57
N ASN A 221 -8.89 -14.19 -8.41
CA ASN A 221 -7.79 -15.14 -8.40
C ASN A 221 -7.33 -15.45 -6.97
N LYS A 222 -7.11 -16.73 -6.69
CA LYS A 222 -6.42 -17.22 -5.49
C LYS A 222 -4.92 -17.29 -5.74
N VAL A 223 -4.12 -17.30 -4.67
CA VAL A 223 -2.68 -17.58 -4.80
C VAL A 223 -2.50 -19.00 -5.36
N PRO A 224 -1.62 -19.21 -6.37
CA PRO A 224 -1.48 -20.50 -7.02
C PRO A 224 -1.20 -21.64 -6.05
N ASP A 225 -1.82 -22.79 -6.29
CA ASP A 225 -1.67 -24.02 -5.50
C ASP A 225 -2.14 -23.89 -4.03
N THR A 226 -3.00 -22.90 -3.73
CA THR A 226 -3.55 -22.68 -2.39
C THR A 226 -5.02 -22.25 -2.45
N GLU A 227 -5.67 -22.28 -1.29
CA GLU A 227 -7.00 -21.68 -1.09
C GLU A 227 -6.94 -20.19 -0.66
N THR A 228 -5.74 -19.60 -0.58
CA THR A 228 -5.54 -18.22 -0.13
C THR A 228 -6.18 -17.22 -1.10
N LEU A 229 -7.16 -16.47 -0.60
CA LEU A 229 -7.82 -15.40 -1.36
C LEU A 229 -6.91 -14.19 -1.51
N CYS A 230 -7.03 -13.45 -2.62
CA CYS A 230 -6.37 -12.15 -2.78
C CYS A 230 -7.36 -11.02 -2.51
N TYR A 231 -6.99 -10.07 -1.65
CA TYR A 231 -7.81 -8.89 -1.32
C TYR A 231 -6.96 -7.61 -1.44
N VAL A 232 -7.50 -6.56 -2.07
CA VAL A 232 -6.73 -5.33 -2.38
C VAL A 232 -7.32 -4.14 -1.66
N MET A 233 -6.47 -3.36 -0.99
CA MET A 233 -6.84 -2.12 -0.32
C MET A 233 -6.05 -0.93 -0.87
N PRO A 234 -6.54 0.32 -0.70
CA PRO A 234 -5.70 1.48 -0.88
C PRO A 234 -4.51 1.44 0.08
N SER A 235 -3.38 2.00 -0.34
CA SER A 235 -2.18 2.01 0.50
C SER A 235 -2.46 2.78 1.81
N SER A 236 -2.06 2.20 2.94
CA SER A 236 -2.22 2.79 4.26
C SER A 236 -1.35 4.04 4.46
N SER A 237 -0.32 4.26 3.64
CA SER A 237 0.51 5.47 3.69
C SER A 237 -0.32 6.74 3.53
N ALA A 238 -0.04 7.77 4.34
CA ALA A 238 -0.61 9.11 4.20
C ALA A 238 -0.22 9.79 2.87
N ARG A 239 0.77 9.25 2.13
CA ARG A 239 1.14 9.71 0.78
C ARG A 239 0.13 9.30 -0.30
N CYS A 240 -0.85 8.45 0.02
CA CYS A 240 -1.89 8.05 -0.93
C CYS A 240 -2.84 9.22 -1.21
N ALA A 241 -2.59 9.95 -2.30
CA ALA A 241 -3.35 11.15 -2.63
C ALA A 241 -4.83 10.88 -2.96
N GLN A 242 -5.17 9.68 -3.41
CA GLN A 242 -6.55 9.27 -3.71
C GLN A 242 -7.39 9.03 -2.45
N PHE A 243 -6.76 8.71 -1.31
CA PHE A 243 -7.44 8.44 -0.04
C PHE A 243 -6.70 9.19 1.08
N PRO A 244 -6.96 10.51 1.22
CA PRO A 244 -6.13 11.40 2.04
C PRO A 244 -6.18 11.11 3.53
N ARG A 245 -7.28 10.58 4.07
CA ARG A 245 -7.51 10.37 5.51
C ARG A 245 -7.63 8.87 5.84
N ALA A 246 -7.55 8.53 7.13
CA ALA A 246 -7.78 7.16 7.59
C ALA A 246 -9.24 6.72 7.36
N GLN A 247 -10.21 7.61 7.60
CA GLN A 247 -11.62 7.36 7.36
C GLN A 247 -11.93 7.05 5.90
N ASP A 248 -11.15 7.57 4.95
CA ASP A 248 -11.36 7.31 3.52
C ASP A 248 -10.98 5.86 3.14
N LYS A 249 -10.24 5.16 4.01
CA LYS A 249 -9.73 3.81 3.79
C LYS A 249 -10.45 2.75 4.64
N VAL A 250 -11.10 3.17 5.73
CA VAL A 250 -11.67 2.25 6.74
C VAL A 250 -12.69 1.28 6.14
N HIS A 251 -13.45 1.72 5.12
CA HIS A 251 -14.39 0.90 4.37
C HIS A 251 -13.78 -0.45 3.94
N TYR A 252 -12.56 -0.43 3.40
CA TYR A 252 -11.91 -1.64 2.91
C TYR A 252 -11.46 -2.57 4.03
N TYR A 253 -11.19 -2.04 5.22
CA TYR A 253 -10.88 -2.84 6.41
C TYR A 253 -12.15 -3.45 7.00
N ILE A 254 -13.28 -2.73 6.98
CA ILE A 254 -14.60 -3.25 7.38
C ILE A 254 -14.99 -4.42 6.45
N LYS A 255 -14.87 -4.24 5.14
CA LYS A 255 -15.14 -5.32 4.17
C LYS A 255 -14.16 -6.50 4.28
N LEU A 256 -12.92 -6.26 4.68
CA LEU A 256 -11.98 -7.32 5.01
C LEU A 256 -12.40 -8.10 6.26
N LYS A 257 -12.87 -7.39 7.31
CA LYS A 257 -13.41 -8.02 8.53
C LYS A 257 -14.62 -8.88 8.20
N GLU A 258 -15.58 -8.37 7.45
CA GLU A 258 -16.76 -9.13 7.02
C GLU A 258 -16.37 -10.41 6.27
N LEU A 259 -15.44 -10.32 5.31
CA LEU A 259 -14.92 -11.49 4.59
C LEU A 259 -14.24 -12.49 5.54
N ARG A 260 -13.41 -12.01 6.47
CA ARG A 260 -12.74 -12.85 7.47
C ARG A 260 -13.77 -13.57 8.34
N ASP A 261 -14.76 -12.84 8.85
CA ASP A 261 -15.81 -13.37 9.72
C ASP A 261 -16.65 -14.43 8.97
N GLN A 262 -17.00 -14.18 7.70
CA GLN A 262 -17.67 -15.15 6.84
C GLN A 262 -16.85 -16.45 6.67
N LEU A 263 -15.56 -16.36 6.38
CA LEU A 263 -14.68 -17.55 6.24
C LEU A 263 -14.49 -18.32 7.55
N LYS A 264 -14.76 -17.69 8.70
CA LYS A 264 -14.72 -18.33 10.02
C LYS A 264 -16.08 -18.84 10.48
N GLY A 265 -17.15 -18.62 9.72
CA GLY A 265 -18.51 -18.93 10.15
C GLY A 265 -18.98 -18.07 11.33
N ILE A 266 -18.39 -16.90 11.53
CA ILE A 266 -18.83 -15.95 12.55
C ILE A 266 -20.07 -15.23 12.02
N ALA A 267 -21.15 -15.24 12.79
CA ALA A 267 -22.38 -14.55 12.41
C ALA A 267 -22.14 -13.04 12.25
N LEU A 268 -22.52 -12.50 11.10
CA LEU A 268 -22.49 -11.06 10.86
C LEU A 268 -23.64 -10.39 11.62
N ASN A 269 -23.35 -9.28 12.30
CA ASN A 269 -24.43 -8.42 12.78
C ASN A 269 -25.10 -7.77 11.57
N THR A 270 -26.38 -8.07 11.35
CA THR A 270 -27.15 -7.56 10.20
C THR A 270 -27.89 -6.26 10.48
N GLU A 271 -27.85 -5.73 11.71
CA GLU A 271 -28.58 -4.51 12.07
C GLU A 271 -28.00 -3.26 11.40
N VAL A 272 -26.66 -3.16 11.34
CA VAL A 272 -25.96 -2.04 10.71
C VAL A 272 -24.86 -2.59 9.80
N GLN A 273 -24.95 -2.27 8.51
CA GLN A 273 -23.97 -2.69 7.51
C GLN A 273 -23.50 -1.49 6.69
N GLU A 274 -22.18 -1.32 6.60
CA GLU A 274 -21.60 -0.31 5.72
C GLU A 274 -21.62 -0.82 4.28
N VAL A 275 -22.55 -0.33 3.45
CA VAL A 275 -22.68 -0.82 2.06
C VAL A 275 -21.74 -0.09 1.11
N ARG A 276 -21.61 1.24 1.25
CA ARG A 276 -20.84 2.09 0.35
C ARG A 276 -20.30 3.31 1.08
N TYR A 277 -19.06 3.67 0.78
CA TYR A 277 -18.43 4.92 1.23
C TYR A 277 -18.10 5.82 0.03
N THR A 278 -18.44 7.11 0.13
CA THR A 278 -18.11 8.14 -0.87
C THR A 278 -17.70 9.42 -0.17
N PHE A 279 -16.78 10.18 -0.77
CA PHE A 279 -16.29 11.44 -0.21
C PHE A 279 -15.85 12.40 -1.32
N ASP A 280 -15.83 13.69 -1.02
CA ASP A 280 -15.20 14.69 -1.88
C ASP A 280 -13.68 14.70 -1.67
N LEU A 281 -12.93 14.52 -2.75
CA LEU A 281 -11.48 14.40 -2.70
C LEU A 281 -10.79 15.70 -2.29
N GLN A 282 -11.27 16.85 -2.76
CA GLN A 282 -10.64 18.15 -2.48
C GLN A 282 -10.82 18.49 -1.01
N LEU A 283 -12.04 18.34 -0.49
CA LEU A 283 -12.35 18.57 0.91
C LEU A 283 -11.56 17.62 1.82
N ALA A 284 -11.47 16.33 1.46
CA ALA A 284 -10.68 15.36 2.23
C ALA A 284 -9.18 15.71 2.27
N GLN A 285 -8.62 16.22 1.17
CA GLN A 285 -7.23 16.69 1.12
C GLN A 285 -7.00 17.92 2.00
N GLU A 286 -7.93 18.88 2.01
CA GLU A 286 -7.84 20.06 2.86
C GLU A 286 -7.93 19.70 4.35
N GLU A 287 -8.85 18.82 4.71
CA GLU A 287 -8.98 18.33 6.09
C GLU A 287 -7.75 17.54 6.54
N ALA A 288 -7.18 16.69 5.68
CA ALA A 288 -5.94 15.98 5.97
C ALA A 288 -4.79 16.96 6.27
N LYS A 289 -4.67 18.05 5.51
CA LYS A 289 -3.69 19.11 5.79
C LYS A 289 -3.94 19.81 7.13
N LYS A 290 -5.20 20.14 7.43
CA LYS A 290 -5.58 20.76 8.72
C LYS A 290 -5.25 19.84 9.90
N MET A 291 -5.53 18.54 9.78
CA MET A 291 -5.19 17.54 10.79
C MET A 291 -3.68 17.39 10.97
N ALA A 292 -2.92 17.28 9.88
CA ALA A 292 -1.46 17.20 9.94
C ALA A 292 -0.83 18.41 10.64
N VAL A 293 -1.31 19.63 10.36
CA VAL A 293 -0.85 20.85 11.05
C VAL A 293 -1.20 20.85 12.54
N LYS A 294 -2.35 20.28 12.93
CA LYS A 294 -2.72 20.14 14.35
C LYS A 294 -1.84 19.10 15.05
N GLU A 295 -1.54 17.98 14.39
CA GLU A 295 -0.65 16.94 14.93
C GLU A 295 0.80 17.41 15.02
N GLU A 296 1.32 18.16 14.04
CA GLU A 296 2.68 18.75 14.11
C GLU A 296 2.81 19.79 15.23
N LYS A 297 1.72 20.52 15.54
CA LYS A 297 1.69 21.46 16.68
C LYS A 297 1.56 20.75 18.03
N TYR A 298 1.06 19.52 18.05
CA TYR A 298 1.00 18.70 19.25
C TYR A 298 2.40 18.11 19.52
N ASP A 299 3.21 18.86 20.26
CA ASP A 299 4.48 18.40 20.80
C ASP A 299 4.22 17.73 22.17
N PRO A 300 4.47 16.42 22.34
CA PRO A 300 4.38 15.77 23.65
C PRO A 300 5.30 16.42 24.71
N GLY A 301 6.36 17.11 24.27
CA GLY A 301 7.21 17.94 25.10
C GLY A 301 6.55 19.24 25.58
N TYR A 302 5.49 19.72 24.91
CA TYR A 302 4.73 20.92 25.32
C TYR A 302 3.92 20.68 26.60
N GLU A 303 3.25 19.53 26.71
CA GLU A 303 2.57 19.10 27.95
C GLU A 303 3.57 18.81 29.08
N ALA A 304 4.70 18.17 28.74
CA ALA A 304 5.76 17.88 29.71
C ALA A 304 6.53 19.14 30.18
N ALA A 305 6.60 20.19 29.37
CA ALA A 305 7.29 21.44 29.69
C ALA A 305 6.40 22.50 30.34
N TYR A 306 5.07 22.44 30.17
CA TYR A 306 4.14 23.46 30.68
C TYR A 306 3.10 22.98 31.68
N GLY A 307 3.17 21.73 32.15
CA GLY A 307 2.40 21.25 33.29
C GLY A 307 0.90 21.20 33.02
N GLY A 308 0.41 20.00 32.71
CA GLY A 308 -1.02 19.75 32.58
C GLY A 308 -1.80 20.29 33.79
N ALA A 309 -2.63 21.30 33.55
CA ALA A 309 -3.58 21.84 34.50
C ALA A 309 -4.78 20.90 34.65
N TYR A 310 -4.54 19.68 35.12
CA TYR A 310 -5.54 18.82 35.77
C TYR A 310 -4.83 18.06 36.88
N GLY A 311 -4.91 18.64 38.07
CA GLY A 311 -4.18 18.21 39.26
C GLY A 311 -4.52 16.79 39.73
N GLU A 312 -3.47 16.22 40.32
CA GLU A 312 -3.43 15.09 41.24
C GLU A 312 -4.70 14.86 42.08
N LYS A 313 -5.11 13.59 42.16
CA LYS A 313 -5.40 12.98 43.46
C LYS A 313 -4.69 11.64 43.56
N MET A 314 -3.54 11.69 44.21
CA MET A 314 -2.92 10.59 44.92
C MET A 314 -3.94 10.01 45.92
N VAL A 315 -4.20 8.70 45.85
CA VAL A 315 -4.91 7.97 46.91
C VAL A 315 -4.11 6.71 47.23
N MET A 316 -3.56 6.71 48.45
CA MET A 316 -2.95 5.55 49.09
C MET A 316 -4.02 4.51 49.44
N GLU A 317 -3.62 3.24 49.42
CA GLU A 317 -4.42 2.09 49.86
C GLU A 317 -4.88 2.21 51.33
N SER A 318 -6.15 1.90 51.59
CA SER A 318 -6.57 1.12 52.77
C SER A 318 -8.03 0.65 52.64
N GLU A 319 -8.18 -0.68 52.69
CA GLU A 319 -9.29 -1.46 53.27
C GLU A 319 -10.69 -1.52 52.61
N GLN A 320 -11.23 -2.75 52.71
CA GLN A 320 -12.46 -3.30 52.13
C GLN A 320 -13.74 -2.68 52.69
N CYS A 321 -14.78 -2.59 51.83
CA CYS A 321 -16.16 -2.98 52.16
C CYS A 321 -17.01 -3.15 50.89
N ASN A 322 -17.72 -4.29 50.81
CA ASN A 322 -18.75 -4.60 49.81
C ASN A 322 -19.94 -3.65 49.91
N PHE A 323 -20.52 -3.20 48.79
CA PHE A 323 -21.98 -3.09 48.59
C PHE A 323 -22.36 -3.02 47.10
N LEU A 324 -23.51 -3.60 46.81
CA LEU A 324 -24.15 -3.82 45.50
C LEU A 324 -24.82 -2.57 44.89
N SER A 325 -24.94 -2.66 43.55
CA SER A 325 -26.07 -2.23 42.69
C SER A 325 -25.97 -0.92 41.87
N ASN A 326 -26.33 -1.12 40.60
CA ASN A 326 -27.05 -0.25 39.68
C ASN A 326 -26.36 0.98 39.07
N GLY A 327 -26.12 0.86 37.75
CA GLY A 327 -26.89 1.67 36.81
C GLY A 327 -26.14 2.72 35.99
N ILE A 328 -26.37 2.64 34.68
CA ILE A 328 -26.22 3.68 33.64
C ILE A 328 -24.85 3.74 32.96
N GLY A 329 -24.73 2.94 31.90
CA GLY A 329 -23.74 3.10 30.85
C GLY A 329 -24.03 4.35 30.02
N ARG A 330 -23.01 5.21 29.86
CA ARG A 330 -23.06 6.37 28.97
C ARG A 330 -22.67 5.93 27.56
N VAL A 331 -23.67 5.88 26.68
CA VAL A 331 -23.53 5.78 25.23
C VAL A 331 -23.03 7.13 24.71
N TRP A 332 -21.89 7.15 24.01
CA TRP A 332 -21.46 8.30 23.23
C TRP A 332 -21.86 8.11 21.76
N GLY A 333 -23.03 8.63 21.40
CA GLY A 333 -23.45 8.77 20.01
C GLY A 333 -22.96 10.11 19.46
N PHE A 334 -22.21 10.07 18.35
CA PHE A 334 -22.00 11.25 17.52
C PHE A 334 -22.80 11.08 16.23
N PHE A 335 -23.96 11.73 16.20
CA PHE A 335 -24.66 12.09 14.97
C PHE A 335 -24.10 13.43 14.49
N TYR A 336 -23.83 13.56 13.20
CA TYR A 336 -23.94 14.83 12.49
C TYR A 336 -24.65 14.61 11.16
N PHE A 337 -25.82 15.22 11.05
CA PHE A 337 -26.56 15.41 9.81
C PHE A 337 -26.25 16.81 9.26
N SER A 338 -25.94 16.84 7.96
CA SER A 338 -26.26 17.82 6.91
C SER A 338 -25.05 18.11 6.04
#